data_AF-A0A1P8BFF7-F1
#
_entry.id   AF-A0A1P8BFF7-F1
#
_cell.length_a   1.000
_cell.length_b   1.000
_cell.length_c   1.000
_cell.angle_alpha   90.00
_cell.angle_beta   90.00
_cell.angle_gamma   90.00
#
_symmetry.space_group_name_H-M   'P 1'
#
loop_
_entity.id
_entity.type
_entity.pdbx_description
1 polymer ?
#
loop_
_entity_poly.entity_id
_entity_poly.type
_entity_poly.pdbx_seq_one_letter_code
_entity_poly.pdbx_strand_id
1 'polypeptide(L)'
;MVMVVFNIGLLCESLGELANRIVDLFPMIHSLNVLSFLIRLTFKAVAEGSLLKLPFSTIYEYLQMLRLIAEALKDVGPCSMFYLAAAVSDFYVPWKSMTEHKIESGSGPLDIRLAQVPKMLSVLRSNWAPKAFCISFKLETDSKILMEKATKALRKYKVHAVVANELSTRKEEVVVVSSSGNVVVRRECDKPESFVEDNLIRLIVDRHSTYIKESHN
;
A
#
# COMPACT_ATOMS: atom_id res chain seq x y z
N MET A 1 4.64 0.34 -17.40
CA MET A 1 3.85 0.64 -16.19
C MET A 1 4.80 0.55 -15.00
N VAL A 2 5.25 1.68 -14.45
CA VAL A 2 6.05 1.66 -13.21
C VAL A 2 5.07 1.65 -12.04
N MET A 3 4.88 0.48 -11.44
CA MET A 3 4.07 0.32 -10.22
C MET A 3 4.99 0.45 -9.02
N VAL A 4 4.90 1.58 -8.32
CA VAL A 4 5.63 1.76 -7.06
C VAL A 4 4.77 1.20 -5.94
N VAL A 5 5.05 -0.04 -5.55
CA VAL A 5 4.42 -0.67 -4.38
C VAL A 5 5.24 -0.30 -3.16
N PHE A 6 4.70 0.58 -2.33
CA PHE A 6 5.20 0.77 -0.97
C PHE A 6 4.64 -0.36 -0.10
N ASN A 7 5.47 -1.35 0.20
CA ASN A 7 5.10 -2.44 1.08
C ASN A 7 5.36 -2.03 2.55
N ILE A 8 4.31 -1.98 3.37
CA ILE A 8 4.40 -2.11 4.84
C ILE A 8 3.35 -3.13 5.28
N GLY A 9 3.81 -4.30 5.72
CA GLY A 9 3.55 -4.76 7.09
C GLY A 9 2.12 -4.79 7.62
N LEU A 10 1.11 -5.19 6.83
CA LEU A 10 -0.19 -5.66 7.38
C LEU A 10 -0.66 -7.01 6.83
N LEU A 11 0.24 -7.69 6.14
CA LEU A 11 0.18 -9.13 5.81
C LEU A 11 1.45 -9.86 6.27
N CYS A 12 2.31 -9.20 7.06
CA CYS A 12 3.64 -9.67 7.42
C CYS A 12 3.80 -9.83 8.94
N GLU A 13 2.89 -10.58 9.56
CA GLU A 13 3.19 -11.22 10.86
C GLU A 13 3.62 -12.69 10.69
N SER A 14 3.53 -13.28 9.48
CA SER A 14 3.92 -14.69 9.26
C SER A 14 5.26 -14.90 8.52
N LEU A 15 6.00 -13.84 8.19
CA LEU A 15 7.32 -13.96 7.53
C LEU A 15 8.50 -13.55 8.43
N GLY A 16 8.23 -12.86 9.55
CA GLY A 16 9.24 -12.51 10.56
C GLY A 16 9.57 -13.65 11.54
N GLU A 17 8.65 -14.59 11.75
CA GLU A 17 8.89 -15.77 12.60
C GLU A 17 9.43 -16.97 11.84
N LEU A 18 9.40 -16.96 10.50
CA LEU A 18 9.89 -18.08 9.67
C LEU A 18 11.41 -18.26 9.74
N ALA A 19 12.14 -17.24 10.20
CA ALA A 19 13.59 -17.31 10.40
C ALA A 19 14.01 -18.02 11.71
N ASN A 20 13.10 -18.17 12.69
CA ASN A 20 13.45 -18.66 14.03
C ASN A 20 12.75 -19.95 14.47
N ARG A 21 11.91 -20.58 13.65
CA ARG A 21 11.30 -21.88 13.97
C ARG A 21 11.43 -22.88 12.83
N ILE A 22 12.67 -23.32 12.59
CA ILE A 22 12.97 -24.55 11.84
C ILE A 22 12.72 -25.76 12.74
N VAL A 23 11.51 -25.92 13.29
CA VAL A 23 11.02 -27.18 13.84
C VAL A 23 9.51 -27.07 13.89
N ASP A 24 8.83 -27.49 12.82
CA ASP A 24 7.48 -28.10 12.85
C ASP A 24 7.15 -28.56 11.43
N LEU A 25 7.49 -29.83 11.18
CA LEU A 25 7.59 -30.48 9.89
C LEU A 25 6.30 -31.28 9.64
N PHE A 26 5.44 -30.85 8.70
CA PHE A 26 4.65 -31.76 7.83
C PHE A 26 3.95 -31.14 6.59
N PRO A 27 3.91 -29.81 6.30
CA PRO A 27 3.46 -29.28 5.00
C PRO A 27 4.58 -28.79 4.05
N MET A 28 5.84 -29.21 4.25
CA MET A 28 7.04 -28.57 3.70
C MET A 28 7.30 -28.76 2.19
N ILE A 29 6.68 -29.72 1.52
CA ILE A 29 7.05 -30.05 0.12
C ILE A 29 6.36 -29.13 -0.91
N HIS A 30 5.14 -28.65 -0.65
CA HIS A 30 4.48 -27.68 -1.54
C HIS A 30 5.01 -26.25 -1.35
N SER A 31 5.40 -25.86 -0.13
CA SER A 31 5.93 -24.51 0.11
C SER A 31 7.30 -24.29 -0.56
N LEU A 32 8.16 -25.32 -0.65
CA LEU A 32 9.48 -25.20 -1.27
C LEU A 32 9.41 -24.94 -2.78
N ASN A 33 8.49 -25.59 -3.49
CA ASN A 33 8.32 -25.38 -4.94
C ASN A 33 7.73 -24.00 -5.25
N VAL A 34 6.72 -23.57 -4.47
CA VAL A 34 6.14 -22.23 -4.59
C VAL A 34 7.18 -21.16 -4.25
N LEU A 35 7.94 -21.35 -3.16
CA LEU A 35 8.99 -20.43 -2.75
C LEU A 35 10.10 -20.32 -3.80
N SER A 36 10.60 -21.46 -4.31
CA SER A 36 11.60 -21.48 -5.39
C SER A 36 11.08 -20.78 -6.65
N PHE A 37 9.82 -21.03 -7.02
CA PHE A 37 9.18 -20.36 -8.15
C PHE A 37 9.09 -18.84 -7.96
N LEU A 38 8.61 -18.38 -6.80
CA LEU A 38 8.51 -16.95 -6.46
C LEU A 38 9.87 -16.25 -6.42
N ILE A 39 10.89 -16.94 -5.88
CA ILE A 39 12.27 -16.47 -5.88
C ILE A 39 12.76 -16.27 -7.32
N ARG A 40 12.56 -17.27 -8.19
CA ARG A 40 12.97 -17.19 -9.60
C ARG A 40 12.27 -16.06 -10.34
N LEU A 41 10.95 -15.88 -10.15
CA LEU A 41 10.20 -14.77 -10.74
C LEU A 41 10.73 -13.42 -10.26
N THR A 42 11.03 -13.30 -8.97
CA THR A 42 11.60 -12.09 -8.38
C THR A 42 12.97 -11.77 -8.99
N PHE A 43 13.88 -12.75 -9.04
CA PHE A 43 15.20 -12.55 -9.61
C PHE A 43 15.13 -12.14 -11.09
N LYS A 44 14.24 -12.78 -11.86
CA LYS A 44 14.00 -12.42 -13.25
C LYS A 44 13.53 -10.96 -13.38
N ALA A 45 12.53 -10.55 -12.60
CA ALA A 45 12.01 -9.18 -12.65
C ALA A 45 13.06 -8.13 -12.25
N VAL A 46 13.91 -8.44 -11.27
CA VAL A 46 15.04 -7.58 -10.89
C VAL A 46 16.09 -7.51 -12.00
N ALA A 47 16.46 -8.65 -12.61
CA ALA A 47 17.44 -8.71 -13.68
C ALA A 47 16.97 -7.96 -14.95
N GLU A 48 15.67 -7.99 -15.23
CA GLU A 48 15.04 -7.27 -16.35
C GLU A 48 14.78 -5.78 -16.04
N GLY A 49 15.09 -5.31 -14.82
CA GLY A 49 14.84 -3.93 -14.40
C GLY A 49 13.36 -3.56 -14.24
N SER A 50 12.46 -4.56 -14.18
CA SER A 50 11.01 -4.36 -14.03
C SER A 50 10.55 -4.31 -12.57
N LEU A 51 11.41 -4.69 -11.62
CA LEU A 51 11.15 -4.63 -10.18
C LEU A 51 12.30 -3.97 -9.42
N LEU A 52 12.00 -2.86 -8.74
CA LEU A 52 12.89 -2.20 -7.79
C LEU A 52 12.31 -2.33 -6.37
N LYS A 53 13.07 -2.91 -5.44
CA LYS A 53 12.69 -3.06 -4.03
C LYS A 53 13.37 -1.98 -3.21
N LEU A 54 12.58 -1.17 -2.50
CA LEU A 54 13.09 -0.12 -1.64
C LEU A 54 12.55 -0.33 -0.21
N PRO A 55 13.36 -0.91 0.69
CA PRO A 55 12.94 -1.14 2.06
C PRO A 55 12.90 0.17 2.85
N PHE A 56 12.04 0.23 3.84
CA PHE A 56 11.97 1.32 4.81
C PHE A 56 11.37 0.79 6.11
N SER A 57 11.61 1.48 7.21
CA SER A 57 11.18 1.08 8.55
C SER A 57 10.49 2.21 9.29
N THR A 58 10.91 3.45 9.05
CA THR A 58 10.34 4.62 9.73
C THR A 58 9.39 5.40 8.83
N ILE A 59 8.50 6.18 9.45
CA ILE A 59 7.67 7.15 8.75
C ILE A 59 8.51 8.19 8.00
N TYR A 60 9.67 8.55 8.53
CA TYR A 60 10.56 9.53 7.91
C TYR A 60 11.12 9.03 6.58
N GLU A 61 11.63 7.80 6.56
CA GLU A 61 12.12 7.13 5.35
C GLU A 61 10.99 7.01 4.32
N TYR A 62 9.82 6.52 4.75
CA TYR A 62 8.65 6.39 3.88
C TYR A 62 8.31 7.71 3.18
N LEU A 63 8.23 8.82 3.94
CA LEU A 63 7.85 10.12 3.40
C LEU A 63 8.91 10.69 2.44
N GLN A 64 10.19 10.52 2.74
CA GLN A 64 11.28 10.95 1.86
C GLN A 64 11.29 10.14 0.57
N MET A 65 11.16 8.82 0.66
CA MET A 65 11.12 7.94 -0.51
C MET A 65 9.90 8.20 -1.37
N LEU A 66 8.72 8.38 -0.76
CA LEU A 66 7.51 8.75 -1.48
C LEU A 66 7.70 10.03 -2.27
N ARG A 67 8.33 11.04 -1.67
CA ARG A 67 8.63 12.31 -2.35
C ARG A 67 9.59 12.10 -3.52
N LEU A 68 10.74 11.48 -3.29
CA LEU A 68 11.77 11.29 -4.32
C LEU A 68 11.23 10.53 -5.53
N ILE A 69 10.48 9.45 -5.28
CA ILE A 69 9.88 8.63 -6.34
C ILE A 69 8.78 9.41 -7.06
N ALA A 70 7.97 10.20 -6.33
CA ALA A 70 6.95 11.04 -6.94
C ALA A 70 7.52 12.13 -7.85
N GLU A 71 8.56 12.82 -7.40
CA GLU A 71 9.25 13.83 -8.20
C GLU A 71 9.91 13.19 -9.43
N ALA A 72 10.51 11.99 -9.31
CA ALA A 72 11.08 11.26 -10.44
C ALA A 72 10.03 10.77 -11.46
N LEU A 73 8.84 10.38 -11.00
CA LEU A 73 7.75 9.93 -11.89
C LEU A 73 6.90 11.09 -12.45
N LYS A 74 7.20 12.33 -12.07
CA LYS A 74 6.46 13.51 -12.53
C LYS A 74 6.41 13.62 -14.05
N ASP A 75 7.55 13.40 -14.71
CA ASP A 75 7.70 13.52 -16.17
C ASP A 75 7.13 12.32 -16.93
N VAL A 76 7.02 11.16 -16.28
CA VAL A 76 6.30 10.00 -16.82
C VAL A 76 4.80 10.29 -16.94
N GLY A 77 4.27 11.16 -16.07
CA GLY A 77 2.93 11.70 -16.18
C GLY A 77 1.84 10.62 -16.12
N PRO A 78 0.84 10.64 -17.03
CA PRO A 78 -0.30 9.70 -16.99
C PRO A 78 0.08 8.22 -17.05
N CYS A 79 1.24 7.89 -17.62
CA CYS A 79 1.74 6.52 -17.71
C CYS A 79 2.25 5.95 -16.36
N SER A 80 2.36 6.79 -15.33
CA SER A 80 2.78 6.39 -13.98
C SER A 80 1.57 6.12 -13.06
N MET A 81 1.75 5.19 -12.11
CA MET A 81 0.73 4.84 -11.13
C MET A 81 1.31 4.77 -9.71
N PHE A 82 0.60 5.37 -8.74
CA PHE A 82 0.81 5.19 -7.31
C PHE A 82 -0.25 4.25 -6.74
N TYR A 83 0.18 3.09 -6.25
CA TYR A 83 -0.65 2.11 -5.54
C TYR A 83 -0.29 2.13 -4.05
N LEU A 84 -0.98 2.97 -3.27
CA LEU A 84 -0.58 3.35 -1.91
C LEU A 84 -1.26 2.48 -0.86
N ALA A 85 -0.81 1.21 -0.76
CA ALA A 85 -1.35 0.21 0.16
C ALA A 85 -0.68 0.19 1.55
N ALA A 86 0.39 0.97 1.75
CA ALA A 86 1.09 1.06 3.03
C ALA A 86 0.17 1.60 4.14
N ALA A 87 0.21 0.96 5.31
CA ALA A 87 -0.38 1.51 6.53
C ALA A 87 0.58 2.51 7.18
N VAL A 88 0.37 3.78 6.83
CA VAL A 88 1.20 4.88 7.27
C VAL A 88 0.71 5.36 8.64
N SER A 89 1.62 5.53 9.61
CA SER A 89 1.28 6.08 10.93
C SER A 89 0.58 7.44 10.80
N ASP A 90 -0.53 7.63 11.51
CA ASP A 90 -1.21 8.94 11.55
C ASP A 90 -0.52 9.94 12.48
N PHE A 91 0.30 9.45 13.40
CA PHE A 91 1.00 10.23 14.41
C PHE A 91 2.49 9.84 14.46
N TYR A 92 3.35 10.79 14.85
CA TYR A 92 4.79 10.61 14.95
C TYR A 92 5.40 11.50 16.04
N VAL A 93 6.61 11.16 16.50
CA VAL A 93 7.41 12.03 17.40
C VAL A 93 8.32 12.90 16.54
N PRO A 94 8.18 14.23 16.54
CA PRO A 94 9.09 15.13 15.83
C PRO A 94 10.55 14.93 16.26
N TRP A 95 11.48 15.01 15.31
CA TRP A 95 12.91 14.83 15.57
C TRP A 95 13.43 15.71 16.72
N LYS A 96 13.00 16.98 16.75
CA LYS A 96 13.39 17.94 17.80
C LYS A 96 12.93 17.56 19.21
N SER A 97 11.95 16.68 19.34
CA SER A 97 11.40 16.22 20.62
C SER A 97 11.73 14.75 20.92
N MET A 98 12.51 14.09 20.06
CA MET A 98 12.90 12.70 20.24
C MET A 98 14.07 12.62 21.23
N THR A 99 13.93 11.84 22.29
CA THR A 99 15.01 11.62 23.27
C THR A 99 16.06 10.68 22.69
N GLU A 100 17.34 10.99 22.87
CA GLU A 100 18.45 10.14 22.39
C GLU A 100 18.59 8.85 23.20
N HIS A 101 18.16 8.90 24.46
CA HIS A 101 18.28 7.78 25.39
C HIS A 101 16.91 7.18 25.71
N LYS A 102 16.96 5.92 26.18
CA LYS A 102 15.81 5.18 26.67
C LYS A 102 15.10 6.00 27.77
N ILE A 103 13.78 6.12 27.66
CA ILE A 103 12.96 6.76 28.69
C ILE A 103 13.03 5.93 29.98
N GLU A 104 13.36 6.58 31.09
CA GLU A 104 13.49 5.93 32.40
C GLU A 104 12.12 5.60 33.02
N SER A 105 12.01 4.45 33.69
CA SER A 105 10.76 3.96 34.27
C SER A 105 10.49 4.42 35.71
N GLY A 106 11.43 5.14 36.33
CA GLY A 106 11.36 5.52 37.75
C GLY A 106 10.74 6.89 38.04
N SER A 107 10.40 7.67 37.01
CA SER A 107 10.06 9.10 37.12
C SER A 107 8.56 9.41 37.17
N GLY A 108 7.70 8.39 37.33
CA GLY A 108 6.25 8.54 37.40
C GLY A 108 5.51 8.00 36.16
N PRO A 109 4.26 8.41 35.91
CA PRO A 109 3.49 7.95 34.76
C PRO A 109 4.12 8.38 33.43
N LEU A 110 4.01 7.52 32.41
CA LEU A 110 4.55 7.78 31.08
C LEU A 110 3.58 8.62 30.23
N ASP A 111 3.98 9.85 29.93
CA ASP A 111 3.25 10.75 29.03
C ASP A 111 3.92 10.81 27.64
N ILE A 112 3.24 10.29 26.61
CA ILE A 112 3.71 10.33 25.22
C ILE A 112 2.94 11.40 24.45
N ARG A 113 3.65 12.40 23.92
CA ARG A 113 3.09 13.43 23.04
C ARG A 113 3.47 13.17 21.60
N LEU A 114 2.47 12.96 20.75
CA LEU A 114 2.65 12.73 19.32
C LEU A 114 2.10 13.89 18.49
N ALA A 115 2.79 14.23 17.41
CA ALA A 115 2.32 15.15 16.40
C ALA A 115 1.56 14.40 15.30
N GLN A 116 0.59 15.06 14.66
CA GLN A 116 -0.11 14.50 13.50
C GLN A 116 0.82 14.49 12.28
N VAL A 117 0.84 13.38 11.55
CA VAL A 117 1.57 13.29 10.28
C VAL A 117 0.88 14.19 9.24
N PRO A 118 1.63 15.07 8.55
CA PRO A 118 1.07 15.91 7.50
C PRO A 118 0.42 15.05 6.41
N LYS A 119 -0.69 15.51 5.85
CA LYS A 119 -1.46 14.72 4.88
C LYS A 119 -0.84 14.79 3.48
N MET A 120 0.20 13.98 3.26
CA MET A 120 1.07 14.05 2.08
C MET A 120 0.40 13.65 0.76
N LEU A 121 -0.73 12.92 0.79
CA LEU A 121 -1.46 12.56 -0.42
C LEU A 121 -1.95 13.77 -1.23
N SER A 122 -2.32 14.86 -0.54
CA SER A 122 -2.68 16.11 -1.22
C SER A 122 -1.47 16.68 -1.98
N VAL A 123 -0.30 16.73 -1.33
CA VAL A 123 0.95 17.24 -1.93
C VAL A 123 1.41 16.37 -3.09
N LEU A 124 1.26 15.05 -2.97
CA LEU A 124 1.51 14.10 -4.06
C LEU A 124 0.71 14.48 -5.33
N ARG A 125 -0.60 14.71 -5.18
CA ARG A 125 -1.52 14.99 -6.29
C ARG A 125 -1.46 16.42 -6.82
N SER A 126 -1.02 17.39 -6.02
CA SER A 126 -0.96 18.79 -6.46
C SER A 126 0.44 19.22 -6.93
N ASN A 127 1.51 18.66 -6.37
CA ASN A 127 2.86 19.18 -6.56
C ASN A 127 3.83 18.14 -7.11
N TRP A 128 3.92 16.97 -6.47
CA TRP A 128 4.99 16.01 -6.79
C TRP A 128 4.70 15.22 -8.07
N ALA A 129 3.50 14.63 -8.21
CA ALA A 129 3.12 13.81 -9.36
C ALA A 129 1.66 14.07 -9.78
N PRO A 130 1.31 15.29 -10.24
CA PRO A 130 -0.08 15.69 -10.47
C PRO A 130 -0.78 14.95 -11.61
N LYS A 131 -0.01 14.45 -12.58
CA LYS A 131 -0.55 13.69 -13.73
C LYS A 131 -0.55 12.18 -13.52
N ALA A 132 0.05 11.67 -12.44
CA ALA A 132 0.10 10.24 -12.17
C ALA A 132 -1.28 9.69 -11.78
N PHE A 133 -1.59 8.47 -12.20
CA PHE A 133 -2.75 7.75 -11.69
C PHE A 133 -2.51 7.37 -10.22
N CYS A 134 -3.49 7.57 -9.35
CA CYS A 134 -3.26 7.43 -7.90
C CYS A 134 -4.42 6.70 -7.24
N ILE A 135 -4.06 5.66 -6.48
CA ILE A 135 -4.96 4.78 -5.76
C ILE A 135 -4.51 4.78 -4.31
N SER A 136 -5.46 4.93 -3.39
CA SER A 136 -5.21 4.84 -1.95
C SER A 136 -6.05 3.75 -1.30
N PHE A 137 -5.62 3.27 -0.13
CA PHE A 137 -6.28 2.20 0.60
C PHE A 137 -6.87 2.71 1.90
N LYS A 138 -8.09 2.24 2.21
CA LYS A 138 -8.79 2.42 3.50
C LYS A 138 -9.22 1.07 4.04
N LEU A 139 -8.88 0.83 5.30
CA LEU A 139 -9.18 -0.38 6.05
C LEU A 139 -9.94 0.05 7.30
N GLU A 140 -11.12 -0.53 7.51
CA GLU A 140 -11.95 -0.29 8.68
C GLU A 140 -12.63 -1.59 9.10
N THR A 141 -13.29 -1.60 10.26
CA THR A 141 -14.05 -2.74 10.78
C THR A 141 -15.55 -2.63 10.57
N ASP A 142 -16.05 -1.44 10.21
CA ASP A 142 -17.46 -1.17 9.95
C ASP A 142 -17.66 -0.67 8.52
N SER A 143 -18.52 -1.36 7.76
CA SER A 143 -18.77 -1.08 6.34
C SER A 143 -19.34 0.32 6.06
N LYS A 144 -20.19 0.87 6.94
CA LYS A 144 -20.77 2.20 6.75
C LYS A 144 -19.70 3.27 6.94
N ILE A 145 -18.93 3.16 8.04
CA ILE A 145 -17.82 4.07 8.34
C ILE A 145 -16.76 3.98 7.22
N LEU A 146 -16.49 2.78 6.74
CA LEU A 146 -15.55 2.52 5.65
C LEU A 146 -15.91 3.32 4.40
N MET A 147 -17.17 3.23 3.95
CA MET A 147 -17.63 3.89 2.73
C MET A 147 -17.65 5.41 2.85
N GLU A 148 -18.03 5.94 4.02
CA GLU A 148 -17.97 7.37 4.31
C GLU A 148 -16.52 7.88 4.29
N LYS A 149 -15.60 7.20 4.98
CA LYS A 149 -14.17 7.55 5.02
C LYS A 149 -13.53 7.42 3.64
N ALA A 150 -13.86 6.39 2.87
CA ALA A 150 -13.36 6.19 1.51
C ALA A 150 -13.83 7.33 0.58
N THR A 151 -15.11 7.67 0.61
CA THR A 151 -15.67 8.78 -0.18
C THR A 151 -15.05 10.13 0.21
N LYS A 152 -14.86 10.37 1.51
CA LYS A 152 -14.19 11.57 2.03
C LYS A 152 -12.72 11.63 1.57
N ALA A 153 -12.01 10.52 1.60
CA ALA A 153 -10.62 10.43 1.14
C ALA A 153 -10.51 10.69 -0.36
N LEU A 154 -11.40 10.10 -1.17
CA LEU A 154 -11.47 10.32 -2.62
C LEU A 154 -11.54 11.82 -2.94
N ARG A 155 -12.50 12.52 -2.32
CA ARG A 155 -12.73 13.96 -2.53
C ARG A 155 -11.60 14.82 -1.98
N LYS A 156 -11.14 14.54 -0.75
CA LYS A 156 -10.11 15.33 -0.07
C LYS A 156 -8.75 15.27 -0.79
N TYR A 157 -8.35 14.08 -1.22
CA TYR A 157 -7.04 13.87 -1.80
C TYR A 157 -7.05 13.90 -3.33
N LYS A 158 -8.23 13.94 -3.96
CA LYS A 158 -8.38 13.93 -5.44
C LYS A 158 -7.63 12.75 -6.09
N VAL A 159 -7.66 11.60 -5.42
CA VAL A 159 -7.16 10.33 -5.95
C VAL A 159 -8.18 9.77 -6.95
N HIS A 160 -7.74 8.90 -7.84
CA HIS A 160 -8.59 8.35 -8.90
C HIS A 160 -9.46 7.20 -8.39
N ALA A 161 -8.95 6.45 -7.41
CA ALA A 161 -9.72 5.43 -6.71
C ALA A 161 -9.29 5.30 -5.24
N VAL A 162 -10.22 4.86 -4.41
CA VAL A 162 -9.95 4.38 -3.06
C VAL A 162 -10.38 2.92 -2.99
N VAL A 163 -9.43 2.03 -2.69
CA VAL A 163 -9.75 0.64 -2.37
C VAL A 163 -10.13 0.59 -0.90
N ALA A 164 -11.41 0.34 -0.66
CA ALA A 164 -12.03 0.26 0.64
C ALA A 164 -12.17 -1.21 1.02
N ASN A 165 -11.60 -1.56 2.17
CA ASN A 165 -11.49 -2.93 2.62
C ASN A 165 -12.01 -3.08 4.05
N GLU A 166 -12.86 -4.08 4.31
CA GLU A 166 -13.30 -4.40 5.66
C GLU A 166 -12.37 -5.47 6.25
N LEU A 167 -11.91 -5.29 7.49
CA LEU A 167 -10.89 -6.15 8.09
C LEU A 167 -11.24 -7.64 8.08
N SER A 168 -12.53 -7.95 8.26
CA SER A 168 -13.14 -9.29 8.32
C SER A 168 -13.12 -10.01 6.96
N THR A 169 -13.42 -9.30 5.88
CA THR A 169 -13.59 -9.85 4.53
C THR A 169 -12.44 -9.53 3.58
N ARG A 170 -11.33 -8.98 4.11
CA ARG A 170 -10.26 -8.39 3.30
C ARG A 170 -9.57 -9.24 2.26
N LYS A 171 -9.65 -10.55 2.39
CA LYS A 171 -9.10 -11.54 1.45
C LYS A 171 -10.12 -12.03 0.43
N GLU A 172 -11.40 -11.75 0.69
CA GLU A 172 -12.55 -12.27 -0.04
C GLU A 172 -13.13 -11.20 -0.98
N GLU A 173 -13.29 -9.98 -0.48
CA GLU A 173 -13.85 -8.87 -1.24
C GLU A 173 -13.26 -7.51 -0.84
N VAL A 174 -13.28 -6.58 -1.80
CA VAL A 174 -12.94 -5.17 -1.62
C VAL A 174 -13.90 -4.30 -2.44
N VAL A 175 -14.09 -3.06 -2.02
CA VAL A 175 -14.89 -2.07 -2.76
C VAL A 175 -13.97 -0.99 -3.33
N VAL A 176 -13.96 -0.86 -4.66
CA VAL A 176 -13.24 0.21 -5.35
C VAL A 176 -14.17 1.41 -5.52
N VAL A 177 -13.92 2.45 -4.71
CA VAL A 177 -14.66 3.71 -4.69
C VAL A 177 -14.02 4.69 -5.67
N SER A 178 -14.81 5.25 -6.59
CA SER A 178 -14.35 6.22 -7.59
C SER A 178 -15.45 7.21 -7.97
N SER A 179 -15.09 8.27 -8.71
CA SER A 179 -16.05 9.27 -9.19
C SER A 179 -17.10 8.69 -10.14
N SER A 180 -16.76 7.63 -10.88
CA SER A 180 -17.67 6.89 -11.78
C SER A 180 -18.58 5.90 -11.06
N GLY A 181 -18.48 5.78 -9.73
CA GLY A 181 -19.24 4.83 -8.91
C GLY A 181 -18.37 3.85 -8.15
N ASN A 182 -19.05 2.98 -7.40
CA ASN A 182 -18.43 1.96 -6.55
C ASN A 182 -18.51 0.60 -7.25
N VAL A 183 -17.40 -0.15 -7.26
CA VAL A 183 -17.35 -1.50 -7.82
C VAL A 183 -16.91 -2.46 -6.73
N VAL A 184 -17.70 -3.51 -6.49
CA VAL A 184 -17.31 -4.59 -5.59
C VAL A 184 -16.49 -5.60 -6.36
N VAL A 185 -15.30 -5.92 -5.84
CA VAL A 185 -14.37 -6.90 -6.42
C VAL A 185 -14.26 -8.05 -5.45
N ARG A 186 -14.45 -9.28 -5.95
CA ARG A 186 -14.40 -10.52 -5.16
C ARG A 186 -13.38 -11.47 -5.75
N ARG A 187 -12.83 -12.37 -4.93
CA ARG A 187 -12.05 -13.51 -5.44
C ARG A 187 -12.95 -14.50 -6.21
N GLU A 188 -12.36 -15.35 -7.04
CA GLU A 188 -13.09 -16.36 -7.78
C GLU A 188 -13.46 -17.53 -6.84
N CYS A 189 -14.75 -17.68 -6.51
CA CYS A 189 -15.21 -18.72 -5.58
C CYS A 189 -14.88 -20.15 -6.07
N ASP A 190 -14.81 -20.35 -7.38
CA ASP A 190 -14.60 -21.66 -8.01
C ASP A 190 -13.12 -22.10 -8.00
N LYS A 191 -12.19 -21.20 -7.64
CA LYS A 191 -10.75 -21.46 -7.60
C LYS A 191 -10.21 -21.17 -6.20
N PRO A 192 -9.92 -22.20 -5.38
CA PRO A 192 -9.42 -22.04 -4.03
C PRO A 192 -8.12 -21.21 -3.95
N GLU A 193 -7.28 -21.31 -4.98
CA GLU A 193 -6.01 -20.59 -5.13
C GLU A 193 -6.12 -19.14 -5.64
N SER A 194 -7.34 -18.64 -5.93
CA SER A 194 -7.51 -17.27 -6.42
C SER A 194 -7.41 -16.23 -5.31
N PHE A 195 -6.78 -15.10 -5.62
CA PHE A 195 -6.66 -13.97 -4.71
C PHE A 195 -7.56 -12.82 -5.18
N VAL A 196 -8.10 -12.03 -4.24
CA VAL A 196 -8.90 -10.84 -4.58
C VAL A 196 -8.07 -9.83 -5.38
N GLU A 197 -6.75 -9.80 -5.15
CA GLU A 197 -5.77 -8.99 -5.88
C GLU A 197 -5.78 -9.26 -7.38
N ASP A 198 -6.05 -10.48 -7.84
CA ASP A 198 -6.04 -10.81 -9.27
C ASP A 198 -7.09 -10.00 -10.02
N ASN A 199 -8.32 -9.99 -9.49
CA ASN A 199 -9.44 -9.24 -10.06
C ASN A 199 -9.30 -7.73 -9.82
N LEU A 200 -8.74 -7.34 -8.67
CA LEU A 200 -8.48 -5.94 -8.36
C LEU A 200 -7.46 -5.33 -9.33
N ILE A 201 -6.34 -6.01 -9.57
CA ILE A 201 -5.27 -5.54 -10.46
C ILE A 201 -5.81 -5.40 -11.89
N ARG A 202 -6.59 -6.37 -12.40
CA ARG A 202 -7.24 -6.29 -13.71
C ARG A 202 -8.09 -5.01 -13.84
N LEU A 203 -8.99 -4.78 -12.89
CA LEU A 203 -9.85 -3.59 -12.88
C LEU A 203 -9.04 -2.28 -12.83
N ILE A 204 -7.97 -2.25 -12.04
CA ILE A 204 -7.10 -1.08 -11.91
C ILE A 204 -6.32 -0.82 -13.20
N VAL A 205 -5.80 -1.85 -13.86
CA VAL A 205 -5.08 -1.73 -15.14
C VAL A 205 -6.01 -1.22 -16.24
N ASP A 206 -7.26 -1.68 -16.30
CA ASP A 206 -8.24 -1.22 -17.28
C ASP A 206 -8.58 0.27 -17.08
N ARG A 207 -8.75 0.69 -15.82
CA ARG A 207 -8.99 2.10 -15.47
C ARG A 207 -7.78 2.97 -15.78
N HIS A 208 -6.57 2.50 -15.50
CA HIS A 208 -5.35 3.23 -15.81
C HIS A 208 -5.15 3.37 -17.33
N SER A 209 -5.43 2.31 -18.09
CA SER A 209 -5.38 2.33 -19.55
C SER A 209 -6.36 3.33 -20.14
N THR A 210 -7.56 3.44 -19.55
CA THR A 210 -8.56 4.44 -19.93
C THR A 210 -8.07 5.85 -19.62
N TYR A 211 -7.55 6.07 -18.40
CA TYR A 211 -6.97 7.35 -17.99
C TYR A 211 -5.82 7.81 -18.90
N ILE A 212 -4.93 6.91 -19.31
CA ILE A 212 -3.85 7.21 -20.26
C ILE A 212 -4.45 7.69 -21.59
N LYS A 213 -5.43 6.97 -22.15
CA LYS A 213 -6.08 7.34 -23.42
C LYS A 213 -6.75 8.72 -23.33
N GLU A 214 -7.47 9.00 -22.25
CA GLU A 214 -8.13 10.28 -22.03
C GLU A 214 -7.14 11.44 -21.86
N SER A 215 -5.95 11.18 -21.32
CA SER A 215 -4.93 12.21 -21.11
C SER A 215 -4.14 12.61 -22.37
N HIS A 216 -4.25 11.82 -23.44
CA HIS A 216 -3.63 12.09 -24.74
C HIS A 216 -4.57 12.80 -25.73
N ASN A 217 -5.86 12.90 -25.38
CA ASN A 217 -6.86 13.69 -26.09
C ASN A 217 -6.95 15.11 -25.52
#